data_AF-A0A6H5K1T8-F1
#
_entry.id   AF-A0A6H5K1T8-F1
#
_cell.length_a   1.000
_cell.length_b   1.000
_cell.length_c   1.000
_cell.angle_alpha   90.00
_cell.angle_beta   90.00
_cell.angle_gamma   90.00
#
_symmetry.space_group_name_H-M   'P 1'
#
loop_
_entity.id
_entity.type
_entity.pdbx_description
1 polymer ?
#
loop_
_entity_poly.entity_id
_entity_poly.type
_entity_poly.pdbx_seq_one_letter_code
_entity_poly.pdbx_strand_id
1 'polypeptide(L)'
;MISTVEEHVRKDMLPVQTYTWERIGDHPNAEQRESIALFQAARLFDFRYVKQHQLNVADIDLLDRFPFVSEDFARLKDQMVDCNIAASEVDTGYNLWAFWHDSRRKRNLSQWYQVAKDIALLQPSSAFMERVFHPACLYGCKAGE
;
A
#
# COMPACT_ATOMS: atom_id res chain seq x y z
N MET A 1 -5.65 -15.95 31.66
CA MET A 1 -4.48 -16.26 30.83
C MET A 1 -4.67 -15.55 29.49
N ILE A 2 -3.88 -14.51 29.24
CA ILE A 2 -3.97 -13.69 28.03
C ILE A 2 -3.27 -14.48 26.93
N SER A 3 -4.06 -15.16 26.08
CA SER A 3 -3.57 -15.61 24.78
C SER A 3 -3.23 -14.34 24.00
N THR A 4 -1.93 -14.12 23.77
CA THR A 4 -1.42 -12.91 23.15
C THR A 4 -1.89 -12.86 21.70
N VAL A 5 -2.17 -11.65 21.20
CA VAL A 5 -2.49 -11.37 19.80
C VAL A 5 -1.50 -12.05 18.83
N GLU A 6 -0.25 -12.24 19.26
CA GLU A 6 0.77 -13.02 18.55
C GLU A 6 0.38 -14.47 18.28
N GLU A 7 -0.32 -15.13 19.19
CA GLU A 7 -0.73 -16.53 19.06
C GLU A 7 -1.88 -16.68 18.06
N HIS A 8 -2.78 -15.68 18.02
CA HIS A 8 -3.85 -15.59 17.03
C HIS A 8 -3.31 -15.26 15.64
N VAL A 9 -2.40 -14.27 15.53
CA VAL A 9 -1.71 -13.93 14.29
C VAL A 9 -0.91 -15.13 13.77
N ARG A 10 -0.20 -15.86 14.63
CA ARG A 10 0.60 -17.01 14.22
C ARG A 10 -0.25 -18.23 13.85
N LYS A 11 -1.41 -18.44 14.46
CA LYS A 11 -2.27 -19.59 14.14
C LYS A 11 -3.05 -19.38 12.85
N ASP A 12 -3.51 -18.15 12.61
CA ASP A 12 -4.45 -17.88 11.53
C ASP A 12 -3.78 -17.23 10.31
N MET A 13 -2.65 -16.51 10.47
CA MET A 13 -1.93 -15.92 9.32
C MET A 13 -0.83 -16.80 8.73
N LEU A 14 -0.24 -17.75 9.46
CA LEU A 14 0.77 -18.65 8.88
C LEU A 14 0.18 -19.49 7.73
N PRO A 15 -1.01 -20.12 7.87
CA PRO A 15 -1.62 -20.86 6.77
C PRO A 15 -1.97 -19.97 5.57
N VAL A 16 -2.32 -18.70 5.83
CA VAL A 16 -2.63 -17.72 4.78
C VAL A 16 -1.36 -17.26 4.07
N GLN A 17 -0.27 -17.03 4.80
CA GLN A 17 1.04 -16.73 4.21
C GLN A 17 1.56 -17.92 3.39
N THR A 18 1.48 -19.14 3.92
CA THR A 18 1.85 -20.36 3.20
C THR A 18 1.00 -20.55 1.95
N TYR A 19 -0.31 -20.33 2.03
CA TYR A 19 -1.22 -20.41 0.87
C TYR A 19 -0.93 -19.36 -0.21
N THR A 20 -0.61 -18.13 0.21
CA THR A 20 -0.25 -17.04 -0.69
C THR A 20 1.09 -17.33 -1.37
N TRP A 21 2.07 -17.87 -0.62
CA TRP A 21 3.36 -18.29 -1.16
C TRP A 21 3.28 -19.50 -2.09
N GLU A 22 2.47 -20.52 -1.76
CA GLU A 22 2.25 -21.70 -2.61
C GLU A 22 1.60 -21.36 -3.96
N ARG A 23 0.78 -20.29 -4.02
CA ARG A 23 0.13 -19.84 -5.26
C ARG A 23 0.88 -18.78 -6.05
N ILE A 24 1.67 -17.95 -5.38
CA ILE A 24 2.55 -17.00 -6.05
C ILE A 24 3.81 -17.73 -6.58
N GLY A 25 4.12 -18.90 -6.02
CA GLY A 25 5.36 -19.62 -6.29
C GLY A 25 6.58 -18.84 -5.79
N ASP A 26 7.76 -19.46 -5.87
CA ASP A 26 9.04 -18.75 -5.62
C ASP A 26 9.31 -17.66 -6.68
N HIS A 27 8.54 -17.66 -7.77
CA HIS A 27 8.67 -16.77 -8.91
C HIS A 27 7.30 -16.20 -9.31
N PRO A 28 6.85 -15.11 -8.66
CA PRO A 28 5.66 -14.39 -9.11
C PRO A 28 5.77 -14.09 -10.60
N ASN A 29 4.68 -14.33 -11.34
CA ASN A 29 4.64 -13.94 -12.74
C ASN A 29 4.71 -12.40 -12.87
N ALA A 30 4.95 -11.89 -14.08
CA ALA A 30 5.16 -10.45 -14.27
C ALA A 30 3.98 -9.61 -13.74
N GLU A 31 2.75 -10.03 -13.97
CA GLU A 31 1.53 -9.34 -13.53
C GLU A 31 1.37 -9.30 -12.00
N GLN A 32 1.71 -10.40 -11.32
CA GLN A 32 1.71 -10.47 -9.86
C GLN A 32 2.79 -9.56 -9.26
N ARG A 33 3.98 -9.48 -9.86
CA ARG A 33 5.04 -8.56 -9.41
C ARG A 33 4.61 -7.10 -9.50
N GLU A 34 3.97 -6.71 -10.59
CA GLU A 34 3.46 -5.34 -10.77
C GLU A 34 2.34 -5.01 -9.77
N SER A 35 1.45 -5.97 -9.50
CA SER A 35 0.37 -5.80 -8.51
C SER A 35 0.94 -5.63 -7.08
N ILE A 36 1.97 -6.41 -6.72
CA ILE A 36 2.66 -6.28 -5.43
C ILE A 36 3.38 -4.92 -5.35
N ALA A 37 4.06 -4.49 -6.42
CA ALA A 37 4.74 -3.21 -6.46
C ALA A 37 3.75 -2.05 -6.31
N LEU A 38 2.58 -2.11 -6.95
CA LEU A 38 1.52 -1.10 -6.83
C LEU A 38 0.98 -1.04 -5.39
N PHE A 39 0.82 -2.19 -4.74
CA PHE A 39 0.41 -2.24 -3.34
C PHE A 39 1.47 -1.65 -2.41
N GLN A 40 2.75 -1.98 -2.62
CA GLN A 40 3.86 -1.40 -1.85
C GLN A 40 3.93 0.12 -2.03
N ALA A 41 3.80 0.59 -3.27
CA ALA A 41 3.71 2.02 -3.59
C ALA A 41 2.53 2.70 -2.89
N ALA A 42 1.34 2.09 -2.91
CA ALA A 42 0.17 2.65 -2.26
C ALA A 42 0.34 2.84 -0.74
N ARG A 43 1.08 1.94 -0.08
CA ARG A 43 1.38 2.08 1.35
C ARG A 43 2.21 3.31 1.68
N LEU A 44 3.04 3.80 0.75
CA LEU A 44 3.82 5.02 0.94
C LEU A 44 2.93 6.27 1.09
N PHE A 45 1.69 6.18 0.62
CA PHE A 45 0.70 7.25 0.72
C PHE A 45 -0.20 7.12 1.95
N ASP A 46 0.03 6.13 2.82
CA ASP A 46 -0.59 6.06 4.13
C ASP A 46 0.32 6.73 5.18
N PHE A 47 -0.10 7.89 5.70
CA PHE A 47 0.70 8.62 6.69
C PHE A 47 1.00 7.78 7.95
N ARG A 48 0.14 6.81 8.28
CA ARG A 48 0.32 5.91 9.43
C ARG A 48 1.51 4.97 9.17
N TYR A 49 1.63 4.48 7.95
CA TYR A 49 2.77 3.68 7.51
C TYR A 49 4.06 4.51 7.52
N VAL A 50 4.01 5.70 6.91
CA VAL A 50 5.13 6.66 6.85
C VAL A 50 5.64 7.01 8.26
N LYS A 51 4.71 7.29 9.19
CA LYS A 51 5.05 7.61 10.59
C LYS A 51 5.84 6.49 11.27
N GLN A 52 5.50 5.23 11.00
CA GLN A 52 6.14 4.06 11.60
C GLN A 52 7.48 3.70 10.95
N HIS A 53 7.57 3.81 9.62
CA HIS A 53 8.71 3.26 8.86
C HIS A 53 9.72 4.32 8.45
N GLN A 54 9.31 5.59 8.39
CA GLN A 54 10.09 6.72 7.86
C GLN A 54 10.58 6.45 6.43
N LEU A 55 10.05 7.20 5.46
CA LEU A 55 10.41 6.99 4.07
C LEU A 55 11.90 7.24 3.84
N ASN A 56 12.51 6.38 3.05
CA ASN A 56 13.85 6.54 2.51
C ASN A 56 13.81 6.57 0.98
N VAL A 57 14.96 6.87 0.35
CA VAL A 57 15.06 7.03 -1.11
C VAL A 57 14.65 5.76 -1.86
N ALA A 58 14.98 4.57 -1.33
CA ALA A 58 14.65 3.30 -1.97
C ALA A 58 13.13 3.02 -1.94
N ASP A 59 12.41 3.52 -0.94
CA ASP A 59 10.94 3.44 -0.93
C ASP A 59 10.36 4.27 -2.08
N ILE A 60 10.88 5.49 -2.28
CA ILE A 60 10.42 6.37 -3.37
C ILE A 60 10.78 5.77 -4.72
N ASP A 61 11.94 5.13 -4.88
CA ASP A 61 12.36 4.49 -6.14
C ASP A 61 11.39 3.40 -6.64
N LEU A 62 10.55 2.84 -5.77
CA LEU A 62 9.46 1.95 -6.19
C LEU A 62 8.46 2.66 -7.10
N LEU A 63 8.31 3.98 -6.95
CA LEU A 63 7.37 4.79 -7.70
C LEU A 63 7.82 5.06 -9.14
N ASP A 64 9.12 4.98 -9.44
CA ASP A 64 9.67 5.22 -10.78
C ASP A 64 9.16 4.20 -11.82
N ARG A 65 8.68 3.05 -11.34
CA ARG A 65 8.10 1.99 -12.17
C ARG A 65 6.74 2.35 -12.75
N PHE A 66 6.09 3.38 -12.21
CA PHE A 66 4.75 3.78 -12.61
C PHE A 66 4.79 4.98 -13.55
N PRO A 67 4.30 4.84 -14.80
CA PRO A 67 4.39 5.90 -15.81
C PRO A 67 3.77 7.23 -15.37
N PHE A 68 2.70 7.17 -14.58
CA PHE A 68 1.97 8.35 -14.07
C PHE A 68 2.71 9.10 -12.96
N VAL A 69 3.82 8.56 -12.42
CA VAL A 69 4.65 9.21 -11.39
C VAL A 69 5.93 9.82 -11.98
N SER A 70 6.33 9.39 -13.18
CA SER A 70 7.65 9.67 -13.75
C SER A 70 7.97 11.17 -13.92
N GLU A 71 6.99 11.99 -14.31
CA GLU A 71 7.18 13.44 -14.49
C GLU A 71 7.47 14.19 -13.18
N ASP A 72 7.05 13.59 -12.07
CA ASP A 72 6.97 14.23 -10.77
C ASP A 72 7.90 13.62 -9.72
N PHE A 73 8.64 12.59 -10.13
CA PHE A 73 9.48 11.76 -9.28
C PHE A 73 10.58 12.53 -8.54
N ALA A 74 11.27 13.45 -9.24
CA ALA A 74 12.31 14.28 -8.61
C ALA A 74 11.74 15.14 -7.48
N ARG A 75 10.54 15.71 -7.68
CA ARG A 75 9.87 16.54 -6.68
C ARG A 75 9.40 15.72 -5.47
N LEU A 76 8.99 14.47 -5.67
CA LEU A 76 8.64 13.59 -4.55
C LEU A 76 9.84 13.34 -3.64
N LYS A 77 11.03 13.12 -4.22
CA LYS A 77 12.28 12.96 -3.47
C LYS A 77 12.63 14.21 -2.68
N ASP A 78 12.56 15.38 -3.31
CA ASP A 78 12.83 16.66 -2.64
C ASP A 78 11.88 16.91 -1.45
N GLN A 79 10.62 16.48 -1.58
CA GLN A 79 9.58 16.64 -0.57
C GLN A 79 9.54 15.52 0.48
N MET A 80 10.38 14.49 0.36
CA MET A 80 10.32 13.29 1.20
C MET A 80 10.51 13.62 2.70
N VAL A 81 11.46 14.51 3.00
CA VAL A 81 11.74 14.94 4.39
C VAL A 81 10.53 15.63 5.00
N ASP A 82 9.90 16.55 4.25
CA ASP A 82 8.70 17.26 4.69
C ASP A 82 7.50 16.30 4.86
N CYS A 83 7.40 15.28 4.02
CA CYS A 83 6.40 14.23 4.14
C CYS A 83 6.56 13.42 5.44
N ASN A 84 7.79 13.02 5.76
CA ASN A 84 8.12 12.32 7.01
C ASN A 84 7.80 13.18 8.24
N ILE A 85 8.17 14.47 8.21
CA ILE A 85 7.84 15.42 9.28
C ILE A 85 6.32 15.55 9.42
N ALA A 86 5.60 15.80 8.33
CA ALA A 86 4.15 15.98 8.35
C ALA A 86 3.43 14.73 8.91
N ALA A 87 3.85 13.53 8.49
CA ALA A 87 3.30 12.29 9.02
C ALA A 87 3.60 12.09 10.51
N SER A 88 4.78 12.52 10.98
CA SER A 88 5.18 12.38 12.39
C SER A 88 4.31 13.21 13.35
N GLU A 89 3.87 14.39 12.90
CA GLU A 89 3.12 15.38 13.70
C GLU A 89 1.63 15.07 13.86
N VAL A 90 1.09 14.15 13.06
CA VAL A 90 -0.34 13.86 13.00
C VAL A 90 -0.69 12.61 13.78
N ASP A 91 -1.84 12.63 14.47
CA ASP A 91 -2.34 11.48 15.24
C ASP A 91 -2.72 10.31 14.33
N THR A 92 -2.52 9.06 14.81
CA THR A 92 -2.81 7.86 14.01
C THR A 92 -4.29 7.68 13.69
N GLY A 93 -5.19 8.27 14.48
CA GLY A 93 -6.63 8.32 14.24
C GLY A 93 -7.06 9.41 13.25
N TYR A 94 -6.14 10.23 12.75
CA TYR A 94 -6.48 11.30 11.81
C TYR A 94 -6.92 10.76 10.45
N ASN A 95 -7.85 11.45 9.79
CA ASN A 95 -8.37 11.01 8.51
C ASN A 95 -7.31 11.13 7.40
N LEU A 96 -7.11 10.04 6.64
CA LEU A 96 -6.08 9.96 5.59
C LEU A 96 -6.22 11.04 4.50
N TRP A 97 -7.45 11.31 4.05
CA TRP A 97 -7.68 12.31 3.00
C TRP A 97 -7.59 13.73 3.54
N ALA A 98 -8.05 13.96 4.78
CA ALA A 98 -7.84 15.22 5.47
C ALA A 98 -6.33 15.52 5.63
N PHE A 99 -5.53 14.51 5.98
CA PHE A 99 -4.06 14.63 6.04
C PHE A 99 -3.50 15.14 4.71
N TRP A 100 -3.81 14.49 3.60
CA TRP A 100 -3.28 14.88 2.31
C TRP A 100 -3.75 16.27 1.86
N HIS A 101 -5.01 16.62 2.13
CA HIS A 101 -5.54 17.96 1.85
C HIS A 101 -4.82 19.06 2.66
N ASP A 102 -4.56 18.81 3.94
CA ASP A 102 -3.87 19.75 4.83
C ASP A 102 -2.38 19.85 4.49
N SER A 103 -1.71 18.72 4.30
CA SER A 103 -0.30 18.61 3.92
C SER A 103 0.02 19.34 2.61
N ARG A 104 -0.88 19.24 1.62
CA ARG A 104 -0.78 20.01 0.38
C ARG A 104 -0.70 21.52 0.63
N ARG A 105 -1.50 22.04 1.57
CA ARG A 105 -1.63 23.49 1.82
C ARG A 105 -0.57 24.00 2.79
N LYS A 106 -0.30 23.26 3.85
CA LYS A 106 0.55 23.69 4.98
C LYS A 106 2.03 23.41 4.74
N ARG A 107 2.36 22.34 4.01
CA ARG A 107 3.73 21.83 3.83
C ARG A 107 4.16 21.79 2.36
N ASN A 108 3.36 22.38 1.47
CA ASN A 108 3.59 22.37 0.02
C ASN A 108 3.77 20.96 -0.57
N LEU A 109 3.17 19.94 0.04
CA LEU A 109 3.20 18.54 -0.42
C LEU A 109 2.20 18.31 -1.58
N SER A 110 2.20 19.22 -2.54
CA SER A 110 1.29 19.20 -3.70
C SER A 110 1.52 17.98 -4.58
N GLN A 111 2.78 17.56 -4.72
CA GLN A 111 3.13 16.44 -5.56
C GLN A 111 2.71 15.11 -4.95
N TRP A 112 3.02 14.94 -3.67
CA TRP A 112 2.55 13.80 -2.88
C TRP A 112 1.02 13.69 -2.89
N TYR A 113 0.31 14.80 -2.77
CA TYR A 113 -1.16 14.82 -2.87
C TYR A 113 -1.67 14.36 -4.24
N GLN A 114 -1.02 14.79 -5.33
CA GLN A 114 -1.44 14.41 -6.68
C GLN A 114 -1.23 12.91 -6.91
N VAL A 115 -0.05 12.39 -6.56
CA VAL A 115 0.22 10.95 -6.71
C VAL A 115 -0.65 10.10 -5.78
N ALA A 116 -0.95 10.57 -4.56
CA ALA A 116 -1.90 9.89 -3.67
C ALA A 116 -3.29 9.75 -4.32
N LYS A 117 -3.76 10.77 -5.03
CA LYS A 117 -5.02 10.71 -5.77
C LYS A 117 -4.94 9.72 -6.93
N ASP A 118 -3.87 9.78 -7.72
CA ASP A 118 -3.72 8.93 -8.90
C ASP A 118 -3.64 7.45 -8.50
N ILE A 119 -2.90 7.14 -7.44
CA ILE A 119 -2.86 5.79 -6.88
C ILE A 119 -4.21 5.36 -6.29
N ALA A 120 -4.95 6.27 -5.65
CA ALA A 120 -6.28 5.94 -5.15
C ALA A 120 -7.29 5.62 -6.26
N LEU A 121 -7.12 6.19 -7.46
CA LEU A 121 -7.91 5.84 -8.65
C LEU A 121 -7.50 4.49 -9.24
N LEU A 122 -6.23 4.10 -9.06
CA LEU A 122 -5.67 2.84 -9.55
C LEU A 122 -5.88 1.68 -8.61
N GLN A 123 -6.17 1.93 -7.33
CA GLN A 123 -6.50 0.88 -6.38
C GLN A 123 -7.63 0.04 -6.98
N PRO A 124 -7.35 -1.22 -7.39
CA PRO A 124 -8.38 -2.07 -7.94
C PRO A 124 -9.43 -2.18 -6.84
N SER A 125 -10.69 -1.87 -7.21
CA SER A 125 -11.83 -1.86 -6.29
C SER A 125 -11.69 -2.96 -5.25
N SER A 126 -12.05 -2.67 -3.99
CA SER A 126 -12.01 -3.67 -2.92
C SER A 126 -12.61 -5.02 -3.33
N ALA A 127 -13.52 -5.08 -4.33
CA ALA A 127 -14.06 -6.29 -4.95
C ALA A 127 -13.05 -7.14 -5.76
N PHE A 128 -12.06 -6.55 -6.44
CA PHE A 128 -10.99 -7.29 -7.15
C PHE A 128 -9.93 -7.78 -6.17
N MET A 129 -9.60 -6.97 -5.17
CA MET A 129 -8.75 -7.41 -4.05
C MET A 129 -9.48 -8.43 -3.18
N GLU A 130 -10.78 -8.28 -2.92
CA GLU A 130 -11.61 -9.32 -2.32
C GLU A 130 -11.62 -10.56 -3.22
N ARG A 131 -11.70 -10.52 -4.55
CA ARG A 131 -11.54 -11.78 -5.31
C ARG A 131 -10.18 -12.48 -5.12
N VAL A 132 -9.13 -11.74 -4.74
CA VAL A 132 -7.81 -12.27 -4.37
C VAL A 132 -7.73 -12.65 -2.87
N PHE A 133 -8.53 -12.03 -2.00
CA PHE A 133 -8.52 -12.18 -0.52
C PHE A 133 -9.82 -12.74 0.11
N HIS A 134 -10.83 -13.10 -0.68
CA HIS A 134 -12.17 -13.51 -0.27
C HIS A 134 -12.30 -15.02 -0.49
N PRO A 135 -12.60 -15.80 0.56
CA PRO A 135 -12.67 -17.27 0.48
C PRO A 135 -13.69 -17.81 -0.53
N ALA A 136 -14.66 -17.02 -1.00
CA ALA A 136 -15.67 -17.47 -1.96
C ALA A 136 -15.13 -17.66 -3.39
N CYS A 137 -14.08 -16.94 -3.81
CA CYS A 137 -13.51 -17.10 -5.15
C CYS A 137 -12.62 -18.35 -5.29
N LEU A 138 -12.37 -19.06 -4.17
CA LEU A 138 -11.63 -20.32 -4.13
C LEU A 138 -12.54 -21.56 -4.15
N TYR A 139 -13.85 -21.39 -3.95
CA TYR A 139 -14.79 -22.50 -3.73
C TYR A 139 -16.02 -22.51 -4.64
N GLY A 140 -16.01 -21.89 -5.82
CA GLY A 140 -17.22 -21.93 -6.65
C GLY A 140 -17.13 -21.38 -8.05
N CYS A 141 -16.50 -22.12 -8.95
CA CYS A 141 -16.92 -22.22 -10.35
C CYS A 141 -16.62 -23.64 -10.86
N LYS A 142 -17.30 -24.64 -10.28
CA LYS A 142 -17.73 -25.79 -11.07
C LYS A 142 -19.10 -25.42 -11.65
N ALA A 143 -19.09 -24.74 -12.80
CA ALA A 143 -20.22 -24.83 -13.70
C ALA A 143 -20.15 -26.23 -14.32
N GLY A 144 -21.20 -27.01 -14.10
CA GLY A 144 -21.28 -28.39 -14.57
C GLY A 144 -21.13 -28.46 -16.09
N GLU A 145 -20.39 -29.48 -16.52
CA GLU A 145 -20.87 -30.64 -17.28
C GLU A 145 -19.87 -31.79 -17.10
#